data_AF-A0A7S1X6C8-F1
#
_entry.id   AF-A0A7S1X6C8-F1
#
_cell.length_a   1.000
_cell.length_b   1.000
_cell.length_c   1.000
_cell.angle_alpha   90.00
_cell.angle_beta   90.00
_cell.angle_gamma   90.00
#
_symmetry.space_group_name_H-M   'P 1'
#
loop_
_entity.id
_entity.type
_entity.pdbx_description
1 polymer ?
#
loop_
_entity_poly.entity_id
_entity_poly.type
_entity_poly.pdbx_seq_one_letter_code
_entity_poly.pdbx_strand_id
1 'polypeptide(L)'
;RVYYHNYYTRRSVWSLSPEDGIVVPALDPYDNPLAMPLREFIEHPLVRDNLHNGQSLQLLGLTTYSHLNESSKLRSCISGLPDVREAMTEAALARLETLLHVGVSDRLEDSIASAATSLGIKLDGPSWKTPP
;
A
#
# COMPACT_ATOMS: atom_id res chain seq x y z
N ARG A 1 18.10 -24.52 -11.93
CA ARG A 1 19.28 -23.84 -12.51
C ARG A 1 18.84 -22.41 -12.79
N VAL A 2 19.43 -21.42 -12.12
CA VAL A 2 19.03 -20.01 -12.28
C VAL A 2 19.75 -19.45 -13.51
N TYR A 3 19.00 -18.84 -14.42
CA TYR A 3 19.50 -18.24 -15.65
C TYR A 3 19.37 -16.73 -15.53
N TYR A 4 20.44 -15.99 -15.82
CA TYR A 4 20.47 -14.54 -15.70
C TYR A 4 20.61 -13.90 -17.09
N HIS A 5 19.71 -12.98 -17.41
CA HIS A 5 19.75 -12.19 -18.63
C HIS A 5 19.89 -10.71 -18.30
N ASN A 6 20.91 -10.06 -18.84
CA ASN A 6 21.12 -8.63 -18.71
C ASN A 6 20.61 -7.93 -19.98
N TYR A 7 19.53 -7.15 -19.84
CA TYR A 7 18.91 -6.43 -20.96
C TYR A 7 19.79 -5.31 -21.53
N TYR A 8 20.62 -4.67 -20.71
CA TYR A 8 21.49 -3.57 -21.14
C TYR A 8 22.68 -4.08 -21.97
N THR A 9 23.31 -5.17 -21.55
CA THR A 9 24.45 -5.77 -22.27
C THR A 9 24.03 -6.81 -23.31
N ARG A 10 22.73 -7.17 -23.36
CA ARG A 10 22.18 -8.26 -24.18
C ARG A 10 22.95 -9.58 -24.04
N ARG A 11 23.47 -9.84 -22.83
CA ARG A 11 24.25 -11.04 -22.51
C ARG A 11 23.48 -11.93 -21.55
N SER A 12 23.56 -13.23 -21.78
CA SER A 12 23.00 -14.25 -20.91
C SER A 12 24.12 -15.07 -20.29
N VAL A 13 24.04 -15.30 -18.98
CA VAL A 13 25.03 -16.09 -18.25
C VAL A 13 24.36 -17.09 -17.31
N TRP A 14 24.98 -18.26 -17.19
CA TRP A 14 24.52 -19.32 -16.28
C TRP A 14 25.09 -19.18 -14.86
N SER A 15 26.16 -18.40 -14.71
CA SER A 15 26.80 -18.08 -13.43
C SER A 15 27.14 -16.60 -13.41
N LEU A 16 26.71 -15.88 -12.38
CA LEU A 16 27.12 -14.51 -12.15
C LEU A 16 28.49 -14.53 -11.46
N SER A 17 29.54 -14.07 -12.14
CA SER A 17 30.76 -13.67 -11.44
C SER A 17 30.53 -12.30 -10.76
N PRO A 18 31.20 -11.96 -9.65
CA PRO A 18 31.11 -10.62 -9.05
C PRO A 18 31.40 -9.48 -10.04
N GLU A 19 32.22 -9.74 -11.07
CA GLU A 19 32.49 -8.81 -12.17
C GLU A 19 31.42 -8.79 -13.30
N ASP A 20 30.54 -9.80 -13.41
CA ASP A 20 29.50 -9.90 -14.46
C ASP A 20 28.17 -9.24 -14.03
N GLY A 21 27.99 -8.98 -12.73
CA GLY A 21 26.89 -8.18 -12.25
C GLY A 21 27.12 -6.72 -12.63
N ILE A 22 26.10 -6.04 -13.19
CA ILE A 22 26.03 -4.59 -12.95
C ILE A 22 25.90 -4.49 -11.43
N VAL A 23 27.01 -4.18 -10.77
CA VAL A 23 27.00 -3.73 -9.39
C VAL A 23 26.38 -2.34 -9.45
N VAL A 24 25.05 -2.30 -9.60
CA VAL A 24 24.32 -1.12 -9.15
C VAL A 24 24.73 -1.05 -7.69
N PRO A 25 25.47 0.00 -7.27
CA PRO A 25 25.84 0.12 -5.87
C PRO A 25 24.56 -0.04 -5.06
N ALA A 26 24.64 -0.75 -3.93
CA ALA A 26 23.47 -0.95 -3.09
C ALA A 26 22.81 0.42 -2.85
N LEU A 27 21.67 0.64 -3.51
CA LEU A 27 21.01 1.93 -3.47
C LEU A 27 20.32 2.02 -2.13
N ASP A 28 20.52 3.13 -1.44
CA ASP A 28 19.75 3.41 -0.25
C ASP A 28 18.27 3.56 -0.66
N PRO A 29 17.36 2.71 -0.16
CA PRO A 29 15.94 2.80 -0.50
C PRO A 29 15.30 4.14 -0.08
N TYR A 30 15.93 4.88 0.84
CA TYR A 30 15.45 6.16 1.34
C TYR A 30 16.14 7.37 0.70
N ASP A 31 17.34 7.19 0.14
CA ASP A 31 18.11 8.29 -0.46
C ASP A 31 18.98 7.82 -1.64
N ASN A 32 18.37 7.70 -2.82
CA ASN A 32 19.09 7.30 -4.04
C ASN A 32 18.72 8.19 -5.24
N PRO A 33 19.62 8.34 -6.22
CA PRO A 33 19.41 9.25 -7.35
C PRO A 33 18.46 8.71 -8.43
N LEU A 34 17.96 7.46 -8.32
CA LEU A 34 17.06 6.88 -9.32
C LEU A 34 15.58 7.18 -9.05
N ALA A 35 15.27 7.63 -7.83
CA ALA A 35 13.92 7.97 -7.40
C ALA A 35 13.94 9.24 -6.54
N MET A 36 12.76 9.80 -6.26
CA MET A 36 12.63 10.87 -5.27
C MET A 36 13.08 10.34 -3.89
N PRO A 37 14.01 11.02 -3.19
CA PRO A 37 14.39 10.63 -1.84
C PRO A 37 13.19 10.64 -0.88
N LEU A 38 13.17 9.74 0.10
CA LEU A 38 12.06 9.62 1.05
C LEU A 38 11.81 10.96 1.77
N ARG A 39 12.88 11.68 2.15
CA ARG A 39 12.77 12.99 2.82
C ARG A 39 12.02 14.03 1.99
N GLU A 40 12.15 13.98 0.66
CA GLU A 40 11.44 14.86 -0.25
C GLU A 40 10.02 14.35 -0.46
N PHE A 41 9.88 13.03 -0.61
CA PHE A 41 8.59 12.37 -0.78
C PHE A 41 7.62 12.66 0.37
N ILE A 42 8.03 12.51 1.64
CA ILE A 42 7.15 12.73 2.79
C ILE A 42 6.66 14.19 2.92
N GLU A 43 7.42 15.15 2.40
CA GLU A 43 7.09 16.56 2.41
C GLU A 43 6.37 17.02 1.13
N HIS A 44 6.34 16.18 0.10
CA HIS A 44 5.72 16.52 -1.17
C HIS A 44 4.22 16.83 -0.97
N PRO A 45 3.68 17.95 -1.48
CA PRO A 45 2.29 18.37 -1.22
C PRO A 45 1.25 17.29 -1.57
N LEU A 46 1.43 16.61 -2.71
CA LEU A 46 0.56 15.49 -3.09
C LEU A 46 0.60 14.33 -2.09
N VAL A 47 1.74 14.06 -1.45
CA VAL A 47 1.87 13.01 -0.43
C VAL A 47 1.21 13.47 0.86
N ARG A 48 1.41 14.74 1.23
CA ARG A 48 0.80 15.32 2.42
C ARG A 48 -0.72 15.31 2.37
N ASP A 49 -1.30 15.59 1.22
CA ASP A 49 -2.74 15.64 1.07
C ASP A 49 -3.37 14.25 0.84
N ASN A 50 -2.68 13.35 0.12
CA ASN A 50 -3.29 12.12 -0.39
C ASN A 50 -2.86 10.85 0.37
N LEU A 51 -1.65 10.79 0.93
CA LEU A 51 -1.09 9.56 1.52
C LEU A 51 -1.08 9.61 3.05
N HIS A 52 -0.75 10.75 3.66
CA HIS A 52 -0.74 10.86 5.12
C HIS A 52 -2.13 10.57 5.69
N ASN A 53 -2.19 9.68 6.69
CA ASN A 53 -3.44 9.18 7.28
C ASN A 53 -4.40 8.51 6.28
N GLY A 54 -3.89 8.01 5.15
CA GLY A 54 -4.71 7.48 4.06
C GLY A 54 -5.71 6.41 4.48
N GLN A 55 -5.34 5.51 5.41
CA GLN A 55 -6.25 4.46 5.90
C GLN A 55 -7.47 5.03 6.65
N SER A 56 -7.25 5.95 7.59
CA SER A 56 -8.34 6.60 8.33
C SER A 56 -9.24 7.41 7.38
N LEU A 57 -8.64 8.15 6.47
CA LEU A 57 -9.36 8.93 5.46
C LEU A 57 -10.17 8.03 4.51
N GLN A 58 -9.66 6.86 4.13
CA GLN A 58 -10.39 5.87 3.34
C GLN A 58 -11.62 5.32 4.07
N LEU A 59 -11.49 4.98 5.36
CA LEU A 59 -12.62 4.52 6.18
C LEU A 59 -13.73 5.58 6.28
N LEU A 60 -13.36 6.86 6.30
CA LEU A 60 -14.26 8.01 6.34
C LEU A 60 -14.76 8.46 4.95
N GLY A 61 -14.31 7.83 3.86
CA GLY A 61 -14.70 8.20 2.50
C GLY A 61 -14.12 9.53 2.00
N LEU A 62 -13.13 10.08 2.70
CA LEU A 62 -12.41 11.31 2.35
C LEU A 62 -11.18 10.97 1.51
N THR A 63 -11.39 10.42 0.31
CA THR A 63 -10.30 9.93 -0.54
C THR A 63 -9.93 10.92 -1.63
N THR A 64 -8.89 10.61 -2.41
CA THR A 64 -8.53 11.37 -3.62
C THR A 64 -9.59 11.31 -4.71
N TYR A 65 -10.52 10.36 -4.64
CA TYR A 65 -11.63 10.22 -5.57
C TYR A 65 -12.88 11.02 -5.14
N SER A 66 -12.87 11.67 -3.97
CA SER A 66 -13.98 12.49 -3.52
C SER A 66 -14.23 13.64 -4.52
N HIS A 67 -15.44 13.68 -5.11
CA HIS A 67 -15.79 14.62 -6.18
C HIS A 67 -16.01 16.07 -5.72
N LEU A 68 -15.96 16.34 -4.42
CA LEU A 68 -16.11 17.68 -3.85
C LEU A 68 -14.74 18.31 -3.63
N ASN A 69 -14.54 19.53 -4.17
CA ASN A 69 -13.29 20.29 -4.05
C ASN A 69 -12.90 20.56 -2.58
N GLU A 70 -13.88 20.64 -1.70
CA GLU A 70 -13.74 20.83 -0.26
C GLU A 70 -13.04 19.65 0.42
N SER A 71 -13.13 18.45 -0.17
CA SER A 71 -12.48 17.25 0.36
C SER A 71 -10.96 17.37 0.36
N SER A 72 -10.39 18.05 -0.63
CA SER A 72 -8.95 18.33 -0.65
C SER A 72 -8.55 19.27 0.48
N LYS A 73 -9.31 20.36 0.68
CA LYS A 73 -9.06 21.33 1.75
C LYS A 73 -9.20 20.71 3.13
N LEU A 74 -10.20 19.85 3.33
CA LEU A 74 -10.42 19.15 4.58
C LEU A 74 -9.24 18.23 4.92
N ARG A 75 -8.73 17.46 3.95
CA ARG A 75 -7.54 16.59 4.14
C ARG A 75 -6.29 17.39 4.51
N SER A 76 -6.02 18.50 3.82
CA SER A 76 -4.89 19.38 4.17
C SER A 76 -5.05 19.96 5.59
N CYS A 77 -6.27 20.36 5.96
CA CYS A 77 -6.60 20.93 7.27
C CYS A 77 -6.36 19.94 8.42
N ILE A 78 -6.85 18.70 8.27
CA ILE A 78 -6.65 17.62 9.24
C ILE A 78 -5.16 17.42 9.55
N SER A 79 -4.30 17.48 8.53
CA SER A 79 -2.85 17.31 8.72
C SER A 79 -2.21 18.43 9.56
N GLY A 80 -2.79 19.64 9.54
CA GLY A 80 -2.28 20.81 10.27
C GLY A 80 -2.84 21.00 11.68
N LEU A 81 -3.91 20.28 12.06
CA LEU A 81 -4.62 20.49 13.32
C LEU A 81 -4.65 19.18 14.14
N PRO A 82 -3.84 19.06 15.22
CA PRO A 82 -3.73 17.85 16.03
C PRO A 82 -5.07 17.34 16.57
N ASP A 83 -5.89 18.21 17.16
CA ASP A 83 -7.18 17.83 17.76
C ASP A 83 -8.17 17.29 16.72
N VAL A 84 -8.16 17.87 15.50
CA VAL A 84 -9.00 17.40 14.39
C VAL A 84 -8.54 16.03 13.90
N ARG A 85 -7.22 15.80 13.87
CA ARG A 85 -6.65 14.50 13.52
C ARG A 85 -7.02 13.43 14.54
N GLU A 86 -6.99 13.74 15.83
CA GLU A 86 -7.42 12.82 16.89
C GLU A 86 -8.90 12.46 16.74
N ALA A 87 -9.78 13.46 16.58
CA ALA A 87 -11.20 13.23 16.33
C ALA A 87 -11.46 12.40 15.06
N MET A 88 -10.67 12.61 13.99
CA MET A 88 -10.73 11.80 12.77
C MET A 88 -10.33 10.34 13.07
N THR A 89 -9.27 10.11 13.85
CA THR A 89 -8.85 8.77 14.25
C THR A 89 -9.93 8.05 15.05
N GLU A 90 -10.57 8.73 16.01
CA GLU A 90 -11.69 8.17 16.78
C GLU A 90 -12.87 7.79 15.88
N ALA A 91 -13.27 8.68 14.97
CA ALA A 91 -14.34 8.40 14.01
C ALA A 91 -14.00 7.22 13.08
N ALA A 92 -12.75 7.11 12.64
CA ALA A 92 -12.29 6.01 11.81
C ALA A 92 -12.29 4.68 12.57
N LEU A 93 -11.89 4.67 13.85
CA LEU A 93 -11.96 3.49 14.71
C LEU A 93 -13.41 3.03 14.92
N ALA A 94 -14.31 3.96 15.24
CA ALA A 94 -15.73 3.66 15.36
C ALA A 94 -16.30 3.08 14.05
N ARG A 95 -15.86 3.57 12.89
CA ARG A 95 -16.26 2.99 11.60
C ARG A 95 -15.70 1.59 11.39
N LEU A 96 -14.43 1.38 11.75
CA LEU A 96 -13.74 0.09 11.64
C LEU A 96 -14.46 -1.00 12.44
N GLU A 97 -14.93 -0.69 13.66
CA GLU A 97 -15.69 -1.61 14.52
C GLU A 97 -17.02 -2.08 13.91
N THR A 98 -17.56 -1.34 12.94
CA THR A 98 -18.81 -1.71 12.24
C THR A 98 -18.60 -2.61 11.02
N LEU A 99 -17.35 -2.81 10.58
CA LEU A 99 -17.08 -3.63 9.41
C LEU A 99 -17.28 -5.11 9.71
N LEU A 100 -17.86 -5.84 8.75
CA LEU A 100 -18.08 -7.28 8.85
C LEU A 100 -16.78 -8.07 9.06
N HIS A 101 -15.69 -7.57 8.47
CA HIS A 101 -14.36 -8.16 8.57
C HIS A 101 -13.29 -7.09 8.36
N VAL A 102 -12.18 -7.23 9.09
CA VAL A 102 -10.96 -6.43 8.93
C VAL A 102 -9.76 -7.38 9.01
N GLY A 103 -8.88 -7.30 8.03
CA GLY A 103 -7.66 -8.11 7.95
C GLY A 103 -6.39 -7.24 7.97
N VAL A 104 -5.26 -7.84 8.29
CA VAL A 104 -3.94 -7.20 8.28
C VAL A 104 -2.98 -7.95 7.36
N SER A 105 -2.20 -7.21 6.57
CA SER A 105 -1.29 -7.79 5.59
C SER A 105 -0.21 -8.67 6.20
N ASP A 106 0.26 -8.34 7.41
CA ASP A 106 1.29 -9.12 8.11
C ASP A 106 0.81 -10.52 8.51
N ARG A 107 -0.51 -10.72 8.63
CA ARG A 107 -1.15 -12.02 8.86
C ARG A 107 -2.15 -12.32 7.75
N LEU A 108 -1.66 -12.30 6.51
CA LEU A 108 -2.50 -12.42 5.33
C LEU A 108 -3.29 -13.74 5.29
N GLU A 109 -2.67 -14.86 5.64
CA GLU A 109 -3.32 -16.18 5.66
C GLU A 109 -4.50 -16.21 6.64
N ASP A 110 -4.28 -15.75 7.89
CA ASP A 110 -5.32 -15.62 8.90
C ASP A 110 -6.44 -14.67 8.45
N SER A 111 -6.06 -13.56 7.82
CA SER A 111 -7.01 -12.54 7.34
C SER A 111 -7.91 -13.11 6.24
N ILE A 112 -7.35 -13.88 5.29
CA ILE A 112 -8.12 -14.53 4.24
C ILE A 112 -9.06 -15.59 4.83
N ALA A 113 -8.57 -16.42 5.75
CA ALA A 113 -9.39 -17.46 6.39
C ALA A 113 -10.54 -16.85 7.21
N SER A 114 -10.26 -15.79 7.97
CA SER A 114 -11.27 -15.05 8.72
C SER A 114 -12.28 -14.37 7.80
N ALA A 115 -11.83 -13.73 6.72
CA ALA A 115 -12.71 -13.10 5.72
C ALA A 115 -13.65 -14.12 5.07
N ALA A 116 -13.11 -15.27 4.65
CA ALA A 116 -13.91 -16.33 4.06
C ALA A 116 -14.97 -16.85 5.02
N THR A 117 -14.62 -17.02 6.30
CA THR A 117 -15.57 -17.41 7.35
C THR A 117 -16.66 -16.35 7.54
N SER A 118 -16.30 -15.07 7.65
CA SER A 118 -17.27 -13.96 7.77
C SER A 118 -18.20 -13.83 6.55
N LEU A 119 -17.72 -14.22 5.36
CA LEU A 119 -18.49 -14.18 4.10
C LEU A 119 -19.24 -15.49 3.80
N GLY A 120 -19.04 -16.55 4.60
CA GLY A 120 -19.61 -17.87 4.33
C GLY A 120 -19.05 -18.57 3.09
N ILE A 121 -17.83 -18.23 2.68
CA ILE A 121 -17.15 -18.76 1.49
C ILE A 121 -16.25 -19.92 1.92
N LYS A 122 -16.28 -21.01 1.15
CA LYS A 122 -15.33 -22.12 1.29
C LYS A 122 -14.10 -21.86 0.44
N LEU A 123 -12.93 -21.98 1.05
CA LEU A 123 -11.63 -21.84 0.36
C LEU A 123 -11.11 -23.18 -0.18
N ASP A 124 -11.63 -24.28 0.34
CA ASP A 124 -11.36 -25.65 -0.09
C ASP A 124 -12.29 -26.04 -1.24
N GLY A 125 -11.94 -25.62 -2.45
CA GLY A 125 -12.69 -26.00 -3.64
C GLY A 125 -12.13 -25.42 -4.93
N PRO A 126 -12.57 -25.93 -6.08
CA PRO A 126 -12.24 -25.34 -7.36
C PRO A 126 -12.77 -23.91 -7.47
N SER A 127 -11.97 -22.99 -8.02
CA SER A 127 -12.30 -21.56 -8.14
C SER A 127 -13.33 -21.24 -9.23
N TRP A 128 -13.76 -22.21 -10.02
CA TRP A 128 -14.78 -22.05 -11.05
C TRP A 128 -16.17 -22.44 -10.53
N LYS A 129 -17.21 -21.85 -11.10
CA LYS A 129 -18.60 -22.27 -10.84
C LYS A 129 -18.76 -23.72 -11.26
N THR A 130 -19.16 -24.59 -10.34
CA THR A 130 -19.78 -25.88 -10.72
C THR A 130 -21.04 -25.56 -11.51
N PRO A 131 -21.21 -26.07 -12.74
CA PRO A 131 -22.46 -25.90 -13.48
C PRO A 131 -23.63 -26.47 -12.67
N PRO A 132 -24.84 -25.89 -12.82
CA PRO A 132 -26.04 -26.35 -12.12
C PRO A 132 -26.40 -27.80 -12.45
#